data_AF-A0A5E4R0K7-F1
#
_entry.id   AF-A0A5E4R0K7-F1
#
_cell.length_a   1.000
_cell.length_b   1.000
_cell.length_c   1.000
_cell.angle_alpha   90.00
_cell.angle_beta   90.00
_cell.angle_gamma   90.00
#
_symmetry.space_group_name_H-M   'P 1'
#
loop_
_entity.id
_entity.type
_entity.pdbx_description
1 polymer ?
#
loop_
_entity_poly.entity_id
_entity_poly.type
_entity_poly.pdbx_seq_one_letter_code
_entity_poly.pdbx_strand_id
1 'polypeptide(L)'
;MPCREGVRESKKFLKSLGRYGNTPFLWPMYGSGELPQCFCRLCAVFGGVYCLNRPIDKVEHKMEEDGKSVVVIESKSKTLKCEHLVIGINECPQELVSPEPMERNDLSKAVFITNGTIMESEKEPLSLLRFPPLDGDHIVSVLEVGPATGSCPKGLFVVYFITNKVVDAETDLMPYAERIFDMSGGDQTQTTGKPKCLWSLFFNVKDTSTPVKSTADNVHICCGPDAGLDFDRAVEQAEQIFKSICPGEEFLPRAPDPEEIVFEDDATPGPQFQKDEGDDDKE
;
A
#
# COMPACT_ATOMS: atom_id res chain seq x y z
N MET A 1 12.96 -21.06 2.08
CA MET A 1 11.76 -21.41 1.28
C MET A 1 11.76 -22.91 0.98
N PRO A 2 10.70 -23.66 1.31
CA PRO A 2 10.52 -25.06 0.92
C PRO A 2 10.48 -25.26 -0.61
N CYS A 3 10.98 -26.41 -1.09
CA CYS A 3 11.09 -26.70 -2.54
C CYS A 3 9.76 -26.55 -3.30
N ARG A 4 8.65 -27.07 -2.74
CA ARG A 4 7.32 -27.00 -3.38
C ARG A 4 6.85 -25.57 -3.61
N GLU A 5 7.15 -24.67 -2.67
CA GLU A 5 6.83 -23.25 -2.78
C GLU A 5 7.68 -22.60 -3.88
N GLY A 6 8.98 -22.84 -3.90
CA GLY A 6 9.86 -22.32 -4.95
C GLY A 6 9.47 -22.76 -6.37
N VAL A 7 9.00 -24.01 -6.53
CA VAL A 7 8.46 -24.51 -7.81
C VAL A 7 7.17 -23.79 -8.18
N ARG A 8 6.28 -23.51 -7.22
CA ARG A 8 5.03 -22.78 -7.45
C ARG A 8 5.33 -21.34 -7.90
N GLU A 9 6.23 -20.64 -7.22
CA GLU A 9 6.61 -19.26 -7.56
C GLU A 9 7.32 -19.20 -8.93
N SER A 10 8.20 -20.16 -9.23
CA SER A 10 8.83 -20.27 -10.54
C SER A 10 7.80 -20.47 -11.65
N LYS A 11 6.78 -21.32 -11.42
CA LYS A 11 5.68 -21.53 -12.35
C LYS A 11 4.84 -20.27 -12.54
N LYS A 12 4.56 -19.52 -11.46
CA LYS A 12 3.85 -18.22 -11.53
C LYS A 12 4.62 -17.22 -12.38
N PHE A 13 5.91 -17.05 -12.10
CA PHE A 13 6.80 -16.17 -12.87
C PHE A 13 6.78 -16.51 -14.37
N LEU A 14 7.01 -17.79 -14.72
CA LEU A 14 7.03 -18.24 -16.11
C LEU A 14 5.68 -18.06 -16.83
N LYS A 15 4.55 -18.24 -16.12
CA LYS A 15 3.21 -18.03 -16.68
C LYS A 15 2.89 -16.55 -16.92
N SER A 16 3.50 -15.65 -16.16
CA SER A 16 3.29 -14.21 -16.30
C SER A 16 4.12 -13.60 -17.43
N LEU A 17 5.23 -14.24 -17.83
CA LEU A 17 6.08 -13.79 -18.94
C LEU A 17 5.28 -13.70 -20.26
N GLY A 18 5.53 -12.65 -21.03
CA GLY A 18 4.97 -12.49 -22.37
C GLY A 18 3.52 -12.02 -22.41
N ARG A 19 2.84 -11.89 -21.26
CA ARG A 19 1.41 -11.49 -21.24
C ARG A 19 1.20 -10.06 -21.75
N TYR A 20 2.04 -9.13 -21.30
CA TYR A 20 1.97 -7.71 -21.69
C TYR A 20 3.33 -7.15 -22.13
N GLY A 21 4.40 -7.93 -21.98
CA GLY A 21 5.76 -7.52 -22.31
C GLY A 21 6.76 -8.64 -22.05
N ASN A 22 8.04 -8.32 -22.16
CA ASN A 22 9.13 -9.30 -22.06
C ASN A 22 9.43 -9.74 -20.61
N THR A 23 8.87 -9.05 -19.61
CA THR A 23 9.02 -9.36 -18.18
C THR A 23 7.66 -9.76 -17.58
N PRO A 24 7.62 -10.39 -16.40
CA PRO A 24 6.37 -10.81 -15.76
C PRO A 24 5.76 -9.73 -14.87
N PHE A 25 6.29 -8.50 -14.91
CA PHE A 25 5.92 -7.42 -13.99
C PHE A 25 5.26 -6.26 -14.72
N LEU A 26 4.36 -5.59 -14.01
CA LEU A 26 3.78 -4.30 -14.40
C LEU A 26 3.98 -3.32 -13.25
N TRP A 27 4.08 -2.05 -13.58
CA TRP A 27 4.15 -0.97 -12.61
C TRP A 27 2.99 0.00 -12.87
N PRO A 28 2.22 0.37 -11.84
CA PRO A 28 1.17 1.37 -11.99
C PRO A 28 1.78 2.74 -12.27
N MET A 29 1.24 3.42 -13.27
CA MET A 29 1.53 4.83 -13.50
C MET A 29 1.24 5.63 -12.22
N TYR A 30 2.11 6.59 -11.91
CA TYR A 30 2.11 7.39 -10.68
C TYR A 30 2.42 6.60 -9.39
N GLY A 31 2.77 5.31 -9.50
CA GLY A 31 3.23 4.48 -8.40
C GLY A 31 2.13 3.68 -7.71
N SER A 32 2.53 2.78 -6.81
CA SER A 32 1.62 1.83 -6.15
C SER A 32 0.61 2.49 -5.20
N GLY A 33 0.82 3.76 -4.84
CA GLY A 33 -0.13 4.57 -4.05
C GLY A 33 -1.46 4.83 -4.75
N GLU A 34 -1.56 4.61 -6.06
CA GLU A 34 -2.81 4.71 -6.80
C GLU A 34 -3.73 3.50 -6.56
N LEU A 35 -3.17 2.32 -6.23
CA LEU A 35 -3.96 1.09 -6.09
C LEU A 35 -5.02 1.19 -4.98
N PRO A 36 -4.71 1.65 -3.75
CA PRO A 36 -5.73 1.88 -2.73
C PRO A 36 -6.80 2.89 -3.16
N GLN A 37 -6.40 3.95 -3.89
CA GLN A 37 -7.34 4.97 -4.36
C GLN A 37 -8.33 4.42 -5.39
N CYS A 38 -7.88 3.53 -6.29
CA CYS A 38 -8.75 2.84 -7.24
C CYS A 38 -9.85 2.02 -6.52
N PHE A 39 -9.49 1.26 -5.48
CA PHE A 39 -10.47 0.52 -4.69
C PHE A 39 -11.37 1.44 -3.85
N CYS A 40 -10.83 2.55 -3.32
CA CYS A 40 -11.65 3.53 -2.63
C CYS A 40 -12.70 4.16 -3.55
N ARG A 41 -12.30 4.49 -4.78
CA ARG A 41 -13.23 4.97 -5.81
C ARG A 41 -14.29 3.93 -6.14
N LEU A 42 -13.91 2.66 -6.30
CA LEU A 42 -14.86 1.58 -6.54
C LEU A 42 -15.91 1.52 -5.43
N CYS A 43 -15.50 1.51 -4.17
CA CYS A 43 -16.42 1.52 -3.03
C CYS A 43 -17.33 2.77 -3.01
N ALA A 44 -16.79 3.96 -3.32
CA ALA A 44 -17.58 5.20 -3.38
C ALA A 44 -18.69 5.16 -4.44
N VAL A 45 -18.42 4.56 -5.61
CA VAL A 45 -19.41 4.41 -6.70
C VAL A 45 -20.62 3.60 -6.23
N PHE A 46 -20.43 2.63 -5.32
CA PHE A 46 -21.49 1.82 -4.74
C PHE A 46 -21.98 2.34 -3.38
N GLY A 47 -21.84 3.64 -3.11
CA GLY A 47 -22.41 4.31 -1.93
C GLY A 47 -21.50 4.38 -0.70
N GLY A 48 -20.24 3.95 -0.80
CA GLY A 48 -19.26 4.07 0.28
C GLY A 48 -18.95 5.54 0.63
N VAL A 49 -18.97 5.87 1.92
CA VAL A 49 -18.70 7.22 2.42
C VAL A 49 -17.29 7.33 2.98
N TYR A 50 -16.53 8.34 2.53
CA TYR A 50 -15.15 8.57 2.92
C TYR A 50 -14.98 9.76 3.85
N CYS A 51 -14.21 9.57 4.93
CA CYS A 51 -13.88 10.62 5.88
C CYS A 51 -12.35 10.66 6.11
N LEU A 52 -11.65 11.59 5.45
CA LEU A 52 -10.22 11.83 5.70
C LEU A 52 -10.01 12.73 6.93
N ASN A 53 -8.79 12.70 7.47
CA ASN A 53 -8.38 13.48 8.64
C ASN A 53 -9.34 13.28 9.84
N ARG A 54 -9.75 12.03 10.05
CA ARG A 54 -10.68 11.64 11.11
C ARG A 54 -10.08 10.50 11.94
N PRO A 55 -9.45 10.80 13.09
CA PRO A 55 -8.84 9.79 13.93
C PRO A 55 -9.91 8.91 14.60
N ILE A 56 -9.51 7.69 14.95
CA ILE A 56 -10.29 6.79 15.79
C ILE A 56 -9.80 6.99 17.23
N ASP A 57 -10.66 7.50 18.10
CA ASP A 57 -10.31 7.80 19.50
C ASP A 57 -10.45 6.54 20.37
N LYS A 58 -11.48 5.72 20.09
CA LYS A 58 -11.75 4.48 20.82
C LYS A 58 -12.53 3.49 19.97
N VAL A 59 -12.26 2.20 20.17
CA VAL A 59 -13.08 1.09 19.65
C VAL A 59 -13.49 0.20 20.81
N GLU A 60 -14.78 -0.10 20.92
CA GLU A 60 -15.33 -1.01 21.92
C GLU A 60 -16.22 -2.06 21.26
N HIS A 61 -16.07 -3.30 21.70
CA HIS A 61 -17.01 -4.38 21.39
C HIS A 61 -18.10 -4.46 22.46
N LYS A 62 -19.37 -4.51 22.06
CA LYS A 62 -20.51 -4.66 22.97
C LYS A 62 -21.45 -5.73 22.47
N MET A 63 -22.09 -6.42 23.41
CA MET A 63 -23.26 -7.25 23.16
C MET A 63 -24.48 -6.45 23.57
N GLU A 64 -25.40 -6.21 22.65
CA GLU A 64 -26.69 -5.58 22.94
C GLU A 64 -27.61 -6.58 23.68
N GLU A 65 -28.69 -6.07 24.29
CA GLU A 65 -29.60 -6.87 25.13
C GLU A 65 -30.32 -7.99 24.36
N ASP A 66 -30.43 -7.85 23.04
CA ASP A 66 -30.97 -8.83 22.10
C ASP A 66 -29.95 -9.93 21.72
N GLY A 67 -28.72 -9.87 22.23
CA GLY A 67 -27.63 -10.77 21.92
C GLY A 67 -26.86 -10.40 20.64
N LYS A 68 -27.16 -9.27 20.00
CA LYS A 68 -26.45 -8.82 18.80
C LYS A 68 -25.09 -8.22 19.18
N SER A 69 -24.06 -8.65 18.47
CA SER A 69 -22.72 -8.09 18.62
C SER A 69 -22.59 -6.80 17.80
N VAL A 70 -22.15 -5.72 18.44
CA VAL A 70 -21.93 -4.41 17.80
C VAL A 70 -20.56 -3.85 18.16
N VAL A 71 -19.96 -3.15 17.21
CA VAL A 71 -18.73 -2.39 17.42
C VAL A 71 -19.07 -0.91 17.52
N VAL A 72 -18.59 -0.27 18.59
CA VAL A 72 -18.77 1.14 18.87
C VAL A 72 -17.45 1.87 18.65
N ILE A 73 -17.47 2.88 17.79
CA ILE A 73 -16.30 3.66 17.41
C ILE A 73 -16.53 5.11 17.85
N GLU A 74 -15.63 5.64 18.66
CA GLU A 74 -15.61 7.06 19.01
C GLU A 74 -14.60 7.79 18.13
N SER A 75 -15.03 8.91 17.55
CA SER A 75 -14.20 9.72 16.66
C SER A 75 -14.67 11.18 16.62
N LYS A 76 -13.81 12.10 17.07
CA LYS A 76 -14.07 13.55 17.13
C LYS A 76 -15.39 13.88 17.84
N SER A 77 -15.58 13.35 19.04
CA SER A 77 -16.79 13.56 19.86
C SER A 77 -18.10 13.07 19.21
N LYS A 78 -18.02 12.20 18.20
CA LYS A 78 -19.17 11.47 17.64
C LYS A 78 -18.97 9.98 17.84
N THR A 79 -20.08 9.28 18.01
CA THR A 79 -20.13 7.83 18.17
C THR A 79 -20.75 7.20 16.93
N LEU A 80 -20.08 6.20 16.38
CA LEU A 80 -20.56 5.37 15.28
C LEU A 80 -20.77 3.94 15.78
N LYS A 81 -21.81 3.28 15.27
CA LYS A 81 -22.08 1.87 15.54
C LYS A 81 -22.04 1.11 14.22
N CYS A 82 -21.41 -0.06 14.20
CA CYS A 82 -21.44 -0.96 13.05
C CYS A 82 -21.50 -2.43 13.51
N GLU A 83 -21.99 -3.29 12.61
CA GLU A 83 -22.03 -4.73 12.84
C GLU A 83 -20.65 -5.35 12.64
N HIS A 84 -19.93 -4.93 11.60
CA HIS A 84 -18.58 -5.35 11.27
C HIS A 84 -17.64 -4.14 11.23
N LEU A 85 -16.42 -4.31 11.75
CA LEU A 85 -15.33 -3.34 11.63
C LEU A 85 -14.15 -3.98 10.91
N VAL A 86 -13.70 -3.36 9.82
CA VAL A 86 -12.43 -3.68 9.17
C VAL A 86 -11.43 -2.58 9.52
N ILE A 87 -10.30 -2.93 10.13
CA ILE A 87 -9.34 -1.94 10.68
C ILE A 87 -7.89 -2.34 10.42
N GLY A 88 -7.03 -1.37 10.11
CA GLY A 88 -5.60 -1.58 10.00
C GLY A 88 -4.97 -1.93 11.35
N ILE A 89 -3.99 -2.82 11.34
CA ILE A 89 -3.27 -3.26 12.55
C ILE A 89 -2.59 -2.12 13.33
N ASN A 90 -2.23 -1.01 12.68
CA ASN A 90 -1.61 0.14 13.35
C ASN A 90 -2.63 1.00 14.11
N GLU A 91 -3.88 0.97 13.68
CA GLU A 91 -5.01 1.72 14.22
C GLU A 91 -5.85 0.88 15.20
N CYS A 92 -5.64 -0.43 15.22
CA CYS A 92 -6.36 -1.36 16.10
C CYS A 92 -5.89 -1.25 17.56
N PRO A 93 -6.79 -1.06 18.54
CA PRO A 93 -6.44 -1.09 19.96
C PRO A 93 -5.86 -2.45 20.36
N GLN A 94 -4.79 -2.44 21.15
CA GLN A 94 -4.05 -3.67 21.52
C GLN A 94 -4.91 -4.69 22.27
N GLU A 95 -5.96 -4.24 22.96
CA GLU A 95 -6.91 -5.08 23.69
C GLU A 95 -7.75 -5.97 22.76
N LEU A 96 -7.92 -5.54 21.51
CA LEU A 96 -8.66 -6.27 20.48
C LEU A 96 -7.76 -7.17 19.63
N VAL A 97 -6.44 -7.10 19.82
CA VAL A 97 -5.45 -7.88 19.08
C VAL A 97 -5.11 -9.13 19.88
N SER A 98 -5.25 -10.31 19.27
CA SER A 98 -4.89 -11.56 19.94
C SER A 98 -3.37 -11.61 20.22
N PRO A 99 -2.95 -12.04 21.43
CA PRO A 99 -1.53 -12.13 21.77
C PRO A 99 -0.91 -13.35 21.07
N GLU A 100 -0.41 -13.15 19.84
CA GLU A 100 0.40 -14.14 19.14
C GLU A 100 1.88 -13.70 19.09
N PRO A 101 2.83 -14.65 19.11
CA PRO A 101 4.24 -14.34 18.99
C PRO A 101 4.51 -13.75 17.60
N MET A 102 4.67 -12.42 17.57
CA MET A 102 5.06 -11.69 16.37
C MET A 102 6.53 -11.99 16.07
N GLU A 103 6.81 -12.78 15.03
CA GLU A 103 8.15 -12.79 14.43
C GLU A 103 8.42 -11.40 13.86
N ARG A 104 9.44 -10.72 14.38
CA ARG A 104 9.83 -9.37 13.94
C ARG A 104 10.76 -9.48 12.74
N ASN A 105 10.21 -9.44 11.53
CA ASN A 105 10.95 -9.25 10.30
C ASN A 105 10.76 -7.84 9.76
N ASP A 106 11.02 -6.83 10.61
CA ASP A 106 10.99 -5.42 10.20
C ASP A 106 11.79 -5.21 8.91
N LEU A 107 11.44 -4.18 8.14
CA LEU A 107 12.06 -3.91 6.85
C LEU A 107 13.01 -2.71 6.95
N SER A 108 14.10 -2.81 6.23
CA SER A 108 14.99 -1.69 5.93
C SER A 108 14.67 -1.20 4.52
N LYS A 109 14.31 0.09 4.40
CA LYS A 109 13.99 0.72 3.12
C LYS A 109 14.85 1.96 2.89
N ALA A 110 15.19 2.19 1.64
CA ALA A 110 15.79 3.45 1.22
C ALA A 110 15.18 3.94 -0.10
N VAL A 111 15.12 5.27 -0.24
CA VAL A 111 14.68 5.96 -1.45
C VAL A 111 15.81 6.86 -1.90
N PHE A 112 16.16 6.77 -3.18
CA PHE A 112 17.18 7.60 -3.81
C PHE A 112 16.58 8.38 -4.96
N ILE A 113 17.00 9.64 -5.12
CA ILE A 113 16.78 10.41 -6.34
C ILE A 113 18.13 10.53 -7.04
N THR A 114 18.21 10.10 -8.29
CA THR A 114 19.45 10.11 -9.08
C THR A 114 19.31 10.92 -10.36
N ASN A 115 20.43 11.38 -10.90
CA ASN A 115 20.49 12.11 -12.18
C ASN A 115 20.69 11.20 -13.41
N GLY A 116 20.70 9.88 -13.21
CA GLY A 116 21.02 8.90 -14.23
C GLY A 116 20.44 7.53 -13.89
N THR A 117 20.25 6.71 -14.93
CA THR A 117 19.83 5.32 -14.82
C THR A 117 20.96 4.44 -14.28
N ILE A 118 20.60 3.38 -13.55
CA ILE A 118 21.51 2.31 -13.09
C ILE A 118 22.14 1.60 -14.28
N MET A 119 21.37 1.40 -15.36
CA MET A 119 21.81 0.72 -16.57
C MET A 119 21.22 1.41 -17.80
N GLU A 120 22.08 1.81 -18.73
CA GLU A 120 21.66 2.42 -19.99
C GLU A 120 20.89 1.42 -20.85
N SER A 121 19.79 1.87 -21.44
CA SER A 121 18.93 1.08 -22.32
C SER A 121 18.27 1.98 -23.37
N GLU A 122 17.82 1.39 -24.48
CA GLU A 122 17.07 2.14 -25.52
C GLU A 122 15.71 2.64 -25.04
N LYS A 123 15.14 2.01 -24.00
CA LYS A 123 13.84 2.38 -23.42
C LYS A 123 14.04 3.11 -22.10
N GLU A 124 13.07 3.97 -21.74
CA GLU A 124 13.07 4.56 -20.40
C GLU A 124 13.03 3.47 -19.31
N PRO A 125 13.80 3.61 -18.22
CA PRO A 125 14.03 2.54 -17.28
C PRO A 125 12.83 2.32 -16.34
N LEU A 126 12.44 1.05 -16.28
CA LEU A 126 11.64 0.45 -15.21
C LEU A 126 12.32 -0.89 -14.92
N SER A 127 13.20 -0.90 -13.93
CA SER A 127 14.16 -1.98 -13.72
C SER A 127 13.99 -2.56 -12.33
N LEU A 128 13.87 -3.89 -12.24
CA LEU A 128 13.94 -4.61 -10.97
C LEU A 128 15.24 -5.42 -10.92
N LEU A 129 16.10 -5.09 -9.98
CA LEU A 129 17.35 -5.76 -9.70
C LEU A 129 17.25 -6.49 -8.35
N ARG A 130 17.69 -7.75 -8.32
CA ARG A 130 17.90 -8.50 -7.07
C ARG A 130 19.41 -8.52 -6.81
N PHE A 131 19.84 -7.69 -5.87
CA PHE A 131 21.24 -7.53 -5.53
C PHE A 131 21.65 -8.66 -4.56
N PRO A 132 22.64 -9.51 -4.92
CA PRO A 132 23.08 -10.60 -4.06
C PRO A 132 23.71 -10.08 -2.75
N PRO A 133 23.72 -10.86 -1.66
CA PRO A 133 24.30 -10.43 -0.40
C PRO A 133 25.77 -10.00 -0.57
N LEU A 134 26.11 -8.81 -0.08
CA LEU A 134 27.51 -8.36 -0.01
C LEU A 134 28.24 -9.01 1.16
N ASP A 135 27.60 -9.00 2.33
CA ASP A 135 28.00 -9.66 3.56
C ASP A 135 26.77 -10.34 4.18
N GLY A 136 26.93 -11.55 4.74
CA GLY A 136 25.81 -12.31 5.33
C GLY A 136 24.89 -12.97 4.29
N ASP A 137 23.58 -13.01 4.58
CA ASP A 137 22.60 -13.82 3.83
C ASP A 137 21.37 -13.02 3.33
N HIS A 138 21.48 -11.69 3.24
CA HIS A 138 20.34 -10.82 2.90
C HIS A 138 20.42 -10.29 1.48
N ILE A 139 19.39 -10.57 0.68
CA ILE A 139 19.23 -10.07 -0.69
C ILE A 139 18.52 -8.71 -0.65
N VAL A 140 19.03 -7.73 -1.40
CA VAL A 140 18.38 -6.42 -1.54
C VAL A 140 17.58 -6.38 -2.85
N SER A 141 16.31 -6.00 -2.76
CA SER A 141 15.51 -5.66 -3.94
C SER A 141 15.71 -4.20 -4.28
N VAL A 142 16.06 -3.93 -5.53
CA VAL A 142 16.28 -2.59 -6.06
C VAL A 142 15.30 -2.36 -7.20
N LEU A 143 14.38 -1.41 -7.03
CA LEU A 143 13.42 -1.01 -8.05
C LEU A 143 13.75 0.41 -8.52
N GLU A 144 14.07 0.56 -9.80
CA GLU A 144 14.28 1.84 -10.46
C GLU A 144 13.05 2.20 -11.28
N VAL A 145 12.59 3.44 -11.11
CA VAL A 145 11.51 4.03 -11.91
C VAL A 145 11.98 5.35 -12.54
N GLY A 146 11.73 5.48 -13.85
CA GLY A 146 12.02 6.69 -14.62
C GLY A 146 10.81 7.59 -14.87
N PRO A 147 10.98 8.67 -15.65
CA PRO A 147 9.93 9.65 -15.91
C PRO A 147 8.67 9.08 -16.58
N ALA A 148 8.80 8.06 -17.44
CA ALA A 148 7.69 7.40 -18.10
C ALA A 148 6.69 6.75 -17.14
N THR A 149 7.05 6.47 -15.89
CA THR A 149 6.09 5.97 -14.89
C THR A 149 5.24 7.08 -14.28
N GLY A 150 5.55 8.36 -14.56
CA GLY A 150 4.93 9.50 -13.87
C GLY A 150 5.41 9.69 -12.43
N SER A 151 6.44 8.96 -12.00
CA SER A 151 6.95 9.01 -10.61
C SER A 151 7.99 10.11 -10.38
N CYS A 152 8.61 10.66 -11.43
CA CYS A 152 9.61 11.71 -11.31
C CYS A 152 9.73 12.60 -12.57
N PRO A 153 10.30 13.83 -12.44
CA PRO A 153 10.57 14.70 -13.58
C PRO A 153 11.61 14.15 -14.56
N LYS A 154 11.63 14.69 -15.79
CA LYS A 154 12.64 14.35 -16.81
C LYS A 154 14.07 14.59 -16.31
N GLY A 155 14.96 13.66 -16.63
CA GLY A 155 16.37 13.71 -16.21
C GLY A 155 16.62 13.23 -14.79
N LEU A 156 15.57 12.81 -14.07
CA LEU A 156 15.67 12.21 -12.75
C LEU A 156 15.13 10.78 -12.78
N PHE A 157 15.57 10.00 -11.79
CA PHE A 157 15.09 8.66 -11.52
C PHE A 157 14.88 8.51 -10.02
N VAL A 158 13.91 7.67 -9.64
CA VAL A 158 13.68 7.28 -8.25
C VAL A 158 14.02 5.81 -8.10
N VAL A 159 14.84 5.49 -7.10
CA VAL A 159 15.27 4.12 -6.84
C VAL A 159 14.90 3.72 -5.42
N TYR A 160 14.21 2.59 -5.29
CA TYR A 160 13.77 2.02 -4.03
C TYR A 160 14.61 0.80 -3.68
N PHE A 161 15.19 0.79 -2.49
CA PHE A 161 15.88 -0.37 -1.94
C PHE A 161 15.02 -0.95 -0.82
N ILE A 162 14.88 -2.28 -0.80
CA ILE A 162 14.08 -3.00 0.20
C ILE A 162 14.81 -4.28 0.59
N THR A 163 14.98 -4.48 1.90
CA THR A 163 15.50 -5.73 2.49
C THR A 163 14.89 -5.96 3.87
N ASN A 164 15.09 -7.17 4.41
CA ASN A 164 14.79 -7.44 5.81
C ASN A 164 15.81 -6.70 6.70
N LYS A 165 15.32 -6.05 7.74
CA LYS A 165 16.13 -5.32 8.69
C LYS A 165 17.03 -6.26 9.47
N VAL A 166 18.31 -5.91 9.53
CA VAL A 166 19.30 -6.59 10.38
C VAL A 166 19.70 -5.67 11.53
N VAL A 167 20.11 -4.45 11.20
CA VAL A 167 20.51 -3.43 12.19
C VAL A 167 19.58 -2.22 12.09
N ASP A 168 19.73 -1.47 11.01
CA ASP A 168 18.95 -0.28 10.67
C ASP A 168 19.05 -0.01 9.17
N ALA A 169 18.14 0.81 8.63
CA ALA A 169 18.05 0.99 7.18
C ALA A 169 19.32 1.55 6.53
N GLU A 170 20.06 2.43 7.23
CA GLU A 170 21.27 3.02 6.68
C GLU A 170 22.41 1.99 6.66
N THR A 171 22.66 1.34 7.80
CA THR A 171 23.68 0.29 7.92
C THR A 171 23.42 -0.87 6.95
N ASP A 172 22.16 -1.27 6.77
CA ASP A 172 21.80 -2.42 5.94
C ASP A 172 21.90 -2.12 4.43
N LEU A 173 21.70 -0.87 4.00
CA LEU A 173 21.51 -0.51 2.57
C LEU A 173 22.62 0.38 1.99
N MET A 174 23.32 1.16 2.81
CA MET A 174 24.39 2.06 2.34
C MET A 174 25.48 1.31 1.54
N PRO A 175 25.97 0.13 1.96
CA PRO A 175 26.99 -0.60 1.20
C PRO A 175 26.55 -0.96 -0.22
N TYR A 176 25.26 -1.24 -0.42
CA TYR A 176 24.68 -1.50 -1.73
C TYR A 176 24.54 -0.21 -2.55
N ALA A 177 24.13 0.88 -1.91
CA ALA A 177 24.01 2.19 -2.54
C ALA A 177 25.36 2.67 -3.08
N GLU A 178 26.44 2.54 -2.32
CA GLU A 178 27.81 2.90 -2.76
C GLU A 178 28.31 2.05 -3.94
N ARG A 179 27.78 0.83 -4.13
CA ARG A 179 28.10 0.00 -5.30
C ARG A 179 27.41 0.49 -6.57
N ILE A 180 26.18 0.99 -6.45
CA ILE A 180 25.35 1.41 -7.59
C ILE A 180 25.57 2.88 -7.95
N PHE A 181 25.67 3.74 -6.93
CA PHE A 181 25.66 5.19 -7.08
C PHE A 181 27.01 5.82 -6.75
N ASP A 182 27.23 6.99 -7.30
CA ASP A 182 28.18 7.96 -6.75
C ASP A 182 27.50 8.74 -5.62
N MET A 183 27.91 8.44 -4.39
CA MET A 183 27.40 9.07 -3.16
C MET A 183 28.18 10.34 -2.78
N SER A 184 29.12 10.81 -3.62
CA SER A 184 29.94 11.98 -3.31
C SER A 184 29.17 13.29 -3.50
N GLY A 185 29.35 14.22 -2.55
CA GLY A 185 28.78 15.58 -2.61
C GLY A 185 29.46 16.53 -3.60
N GLY A 186 30.23 16.01 -4.56
CA GLY A 186 30.98 16.81 -5.55
C GLY A 186 30.08 17.50 -6.59
N ASP A 187 30.69 18.05 -7.65
CA ASP A 187 29.96 18.68 -8.76
C ASP A 187 28.99 17.70 -9.45
N GLN A 188 27.77 18.13 -9.77
CA GLN A 188 26.75 17.30 -10.42
C GLN A 188 27.05 17.05 -11.91
N THR A 189 27.98 17.80 -12.49
CA THR A 189 28.37 17.67 -13.90
C THR A 189 29.56 16.75 -14.12
N GLN A 190 30.21 16.26 -13.06
CA GLN A 190 31.28 15.27 -13.20
C GLN A 190 30.68 13.91 -13.51
N THR A 191 31.01 13.38 -14.69
CA THR A 191 30.64 12.04 -15.11
C THR A 191 31.51 11.03 -14.38
N THR A 192 31.02 10.51 -13.27
CA THR A 192 31.48 9.24 -12.73
C THR A 192 30.81 8.11 -13.51
N GLY A 193 31.44 6.94 -13.63
CA GLY A 193 30.84 5.79 -14.34
C GLY A 193 29.60 5.20 -13.65
N LYS A 194 29.05 5.91 -12.66
CA LYS A 194 27.86 5.56 -11.88
C LYS A 194 26.90 6.75 -11.88
N PRO A 195 25.58 6.51 -11.85
CA PRO A 195 24.62 7.58 -11.61
C PRO A 195 24.87 8.25 -10.25
N LYS A 196 24.71 9.57 -10.20
CA LYS A 196 24.93 10.34 -8.97
C LYS A 196 23.68 10.36 -8.11
N CYS A 197 23.85 10.11 -6.82
CA CYS A 197 22.80 10.29 -5.83
C CYS A 197 22.65 11.78 -5.48
N LEU A 198 21.48 12.35 -5.77
CA LEU A 198 21.15 13.74 -5.47
C LEU A 198 20.49 13.89 -4.10
N TRP A 199 19.72 12.88 -3.71
CA TRP A 199 19.00 12.85 -2.44
C TRP A 199 18.76 11.41 -2.02
N SER A 200 18.82 11.15 -0.71
CA SER A 200 18.56 9.85 -0.13
C SER A 200 17.75 9.95 1.16
N LEU A 201 16.95 8.93 1.43
CA LEU A 201 16.22 8.73 2.68
C LEU A 201 16.32 7.25 3.05
N PHE A 202 16.72 6.99 4.30
CA PHE A 202 16.75 5.66 4.89
C PHE A 202 15.75 5.60 6.04
N PHE A 203 14.94 4.55 6.10
CA PHE A 203 13.96 4.39 7.16
C PHE A 203 13.59 2.91 7.37
N ASN A 204 13.27 2.58 8.61
CA ASN A 204 12.77 1.26 8.96
C ASN A 204 11.24 1.25 8.98
N VAL A 205 10.66 0.14 8.53
CA VAL A 205 9.22 -0.11 8.58
C VAL A 205 8.98 -1.33 9.44
N LYS A 206 8.08 -1.21 10.41
CA LYS A 206 7.67 -2.35 11.23
C LYS A 206 6.92 -3.34 10.35
N ASP A 207 7.36 -4.60 10.35
CA ASP A 207 6.61 -5.64 9.65
C ASP A 207 5.38 -6.00 10.45
N THR A 208 4.24 -5.66 9.84
CA THR A 208 2.91 -5.88 10.38
C THR A 208 2.11 -6.79 9.46
N SER A 209 2.80 -7.50 8.58
CA SER A 209 2.17 -8.33 7.57
C SER A 209 1.62 -9.61 8.19
N THR A 210 2.26 -10.17 9.22
CA THR A 210 1.86 -11.42 9.88
C THR A 210 0.36 -11.40 10.23
N PRO A 211 -0.43 -12.40 9.80
CA PRO A 211 -1.86 -12.43 10.08
C PRO A 211 -2.12 -12.40 11.58
N VAL A 212 -2.97 -11.48 12.03
CA VAL A 212 -3.41 -11.41 13.42
C VAL A 212 -4.93 -11.50 13.47
N LYS A 213 -5.44 -12.23 14.45
CA LYS A 213 -6.88 -12.33 14.71
C LYS A 213 -7.32 -11.33 15.76
N SER A 214 -8.54 -10.83 15.62
CA SER A 214 -9.15 -10.09 16.71
C SER A 214 -9.68 -11.03 17.79
N THR A 215 -9.80 -10.52 19.01
CA THR A 215 -10.53 -11.17 20.11
C THR A 215 -12.05 -11.14 19.91
N ALA A 216 -12.55 -10.33 18.98
CA ALA A 216 -13.96 -10.25 18.61
C ALA A 216 -14.19 -10.68 17.15
N ASP A 217 -15.19 -11.55 16.91
CA ASP A 217 -15.43 -12.17 15.60
C ASP A 217 -15.81 -11.17 14.48
N ASN A 218 -16.43 -10.05 14.86
CA ASN A 218 -16.87 -9.00 13.95
C ASN A 218 -15.88 -7.84 13.80
N VAL A 219 -14.66 -8.01 14.33
CA VAL A 219 -13.53 -7.09 14.13
C VAL A 219 -12.48 -7.79 13.27
N HIS A 220 -12.27 -7.28 12.07
CA HIS A 220 -11.38 -7.85 11.06
C HIS A 220 -10.12 -6.98 10.94
N ILE A 221 -8.97 -7.52 11.35
CA ILE A 221 -7.70 -6.79 11.34
C ILE A 221 -7.01 -6.98 9.99
N CYS A 222 -6.71 -5.88 9.31
CA CYS A 222 -5.92 -5.84 8.09
C CYS A 222 -4.43 -5.68 8.44
N CYS A 223 -3.62 -6.52 7.81
CA CYS A 223 -2.18 -6.52 8.02
C CYS A 223 -1.50 -5.46 7.14
N GLY A 224 -0.31 -5.04 7.55
CA GLY A 224 0.48 -4.11 6.74
C GLY A 224 1.16 -4.78 5.54
N PRO A 225 1.83 -3.97 4.70
CA PRO A 225 2.57 -4.49 3.55
C PRO A 225 3.76 -5.35 4.01
N ASP A 226 4.08 -6.39 3.23
CA ASP A 226 5.25 -7.22 3.43
C ASP A 226 6.42 -6.80 2.52
N ALA A 227 7.50 -7.61 2.52
CA ALA A 227 8.64 -7.47 1.62
C ALA A 227 8.41 -8.09 0.23
N GLY A 228 7.18 -8.53 -0.06
CA GLY A 228 6.81 -9.15 -1.33
C GLY A 228 6.96 -8.20 -2.51
N LEU A 229 7.08 -8.78 -3.71
CA LEU A 229 7.13 -8.03 -4.98
C LEU A 229 5.74 -7.92 -5.64
N ASP A 230 4.73 -8.57 -5.08
CA ASP A 230 3.37 -8.59 -5.57
C ASP A 230 2.37 -8.22 -4.46
N PHE A 231 1.08 -8.33 -4.78
CA PHE A 231 -0.01 -7.96 -3.88
C PHE A 231 -0.90 -9.15 -3.51
N ASP A 232 -0.45 -10.39 -3.76
CA ASP A 232 -1.27 -11.60 -3.58
C ASP A 232 -1.84 -11.66 -2.16
N ARG A 233 -1.00 -11.46 -1.15
CA ARG A 233 -1.39 -11.51 0.26
C ARG A 233 -2.45 -10.48 0.63
N ALA A 234 -2.32 -9.24 0.14
CA ALA A 234 -3.29 -8.18 0.40
C ALA A 234 -4.65 -8.53 -0.22
N VAL A 235 -4.65 -9.08 -1.44
CA VAL A 235 -5.86 -9.51 -2.14
C VAL A 235 -6.49 -10.73 -1.45
N GLU A 236 -5.69 -11.74 -1.08
CA GLU A 236 -6.14 -12.93 -0.37
C GLU A 236 -6.75 -12.58 0.99
N GLN A 237 -6.12 -11.67 1.75
CA GLN A 237 -6.68 -11.19 3.02
C GLN A 237 -8.00 -10.46 2.82
N ALA A 238 -8.08 -9.56 1.83
CA ALA A 238 -9.32 -8.84 1.51
C ALA A 238 -10.45 -9.81 1.13
N GLU A 239 -10.16 -10.83 0.31
CA GLU A 239 -11.13 -11.86 -0.08
C GLU A 239 -11.60 -12.70 1.11
N GLN A 240 -10.69 -13.07 2.02
CA GLN A 240 -11.05 -13.82 3.23
C GLN A 240 -11.95 -13.00 4.17
N ILE A 241 -11.62 -11.72 4.39
CA ILE A 241 -12.44 -10.82 5.20
C ILE A 241 -13.81 -10.64 4.53
N PHE A 242 -13.85 -10.40 3.22
CA PHE A 242 -15.10 -10.24 2.48
C PHE A 242 -16.01 -11.47 2.62
N LYS A 243 -15.48 -12.69 2.44
CA LYS A 243 -16.26 -13.92 2.59
C LYS A 243 -16.75 -14.19 4.01
N SER A 244 -16.07 -13.62 5.01
CA SER A 244 -16.50 -13.68 6.41
C SER A 244 -17.70 -12.75 6.66
N ILE A 245 -17.69 -11.55 6.08
CA ILE A 245 -18.74 -10.54 6.24
C ILE A 245 -19.96 -10.85 5.34
N CYS A 246 -19.71 -11.26 4.10
CA CYS A 246 -20.71 -11.48 3.06
C CYS A 246 -20.65 -12.95 2.56
N PRO A 247 -21.07 -13.93 3.37
CA PRO A 247 -20.97 -15.33 3.00
C PRO A 247 -21.86 -15.66 1.80
N GLY A 248 -21.27 -16.29 0.77
CA GLY A 248 -21.97 -16.70 -0.45
C GLY A 248 -21.98 -15.66 -1.58
N GLU A 249 -21.52 -14.44 -1.30
CA GLU A 249 -21.42 -13.38 -2.31
C GLU A 249 -20.14 -13.50 -3.16
N GLU A 250 -20.19 -12.95 -4.37
CA GLU A 250 -19.04 -12.92 -5.28
C GLU A 250 -18.05 -11.82 -4.86
N PHE A 251 -16.75 -12.15 -4.81
CA PHE A 251 -15.70 -11.18 -4.48
C PHE A 251 -15.29 -10.39 -5.72
N LEU A 252 -15.57 -9.07 -5.71
CA LEU A 252 -15.30 -8.15 -6.82
C LEU A 252 -15.92 -8.64 -8.16
N PRO A 253 -17.26 -8.78 -8.22
CA PRO A 253 -17.94 -9.11 -9.47
C PRO A 253 -17.66 -8.02 -10.50
N ARG A 254 -17.79 -8.37 -11.79
CA ARG A 254 -17.67 -7.40 -12.87
C ARG A 254 -18.66 -6.25 -12.61
N ALA A 255 -18.17 -5.02 -12.62
CA ALA A 255 -19.05 -3.86 -12.54
C ALA A 255 -20.04 -3.90 -13.72
N PRO A 256 -21.36 -3.74 -13.49
CA PRO A 256 -22.32 -3.60 -14.58
C PRO A 256 -21.90 -2.42 -15.46
N ASP A 257 -22.13 -2.53 -16.77
CA ASP A 257 -21.72 -1.46 -17.68
C ASP A 257 -22.46 -0.16 -17.27
N PRO A 258 -21.87 1.04 -17.40
CA PRO A 258 -22.47 2.28 -16.89
C PRO A 258 -23.88 2.57 -17.43
N GLU A 259 -24.22 2.00 -18.58
CA GLU A 259 -25.53 2.07 -19.23
C GLU A 259 -26.59 1.18 -18.55
N GLU A 260 -26.18 0.23 -17.71
CA GLU A 260 -27.02 -0.70 -16.95
C GLU A 260 -27.29 -0.22 -15.50
N ILE A 261 -26.60 0.84 -15.06
CA ILE A 261 -26.80 1.45 -13.74
C ILE A 261 -28.06 2.33 -13.80
N VAL A 262 -29.20 1.76 -13.38
CA VAL A 262 -30.43 2.54 -13.17
C VAL A 262 -30.22 3.40 -11.93
N PHE A 263 -29.98 4.71 -12.13
CA PHE A 263 -30.12 5.68 -11.04
C PHE A 263 -31.61 5.78 -10.71
N GLU A 264 -32.04 5.28 -9.55
CA GLU A 264 -33.35 5.65 -9.03
C GLU A 264 -33.32 7.16 -8.79
N ASP A 265 -34.16 7.92 -9.51
CA ASP A 265 -34.26 9.38 -9.47
C ASP A 265 -34.67 9.95 -8.09
N ASP A 266 -34.84 9.12 -7.06
CA ASP A 266 -35.13 9.54 -5.69
C ASP A 266 -33.85 9.80 -4.88
N ALA A 267 -32.94 10.57 -5.47
CA ALA A 267 -31.95 11.29 -4.68
C ALA A 267 -32.71 12.30 -3.81
N THR A 268 -32.90 11.96 -2.53
CA THR A 268 -33.35 12.92 -1.51
C THR A 268 -32.54 14.21 -1.69
N PRO A 269 -33.17 15.35 -2.04
CA PRO A 269 -32.42 16.58 -2.26
C PRO A 269 -31.61 16.86 -1.00
N GLY A 270 -30.30 17.02 -1.17
CA GLY A 270 -29.45 17.52 -0.09
C GLY A 270 -30.02 18.82 0.48
N PRO A 271 -29.74 19.14 1.75
CA PRO A 271 -30.31 20.33 2.39
C PRO A 271 -30.03 21.57 1.53
N GLN A 272 -31.09 22.33 1.22
CA GLN A 272 -30.96 23.58 0.48
C GLN A 272 -30.05 24.52 1.25
N PHE A 273 -28.94 24.92 0.63
CA PHE A 273 -28.09 25.99 1.14
C PHE A 273 -28.90 27.29 1.15
N GLN A 274 -29.30 27.75 2.33
CA GLN A 274 -29.80 29.11 2.50
C GLN A 274 -28.63 30.06 2.23
N LYS A 275 -28.74 30.86 1.18
CA LYS A 275 -27.91 32.06 1.03
C LYS A 275 -28.41 33.04 2.09
N ASP A 276 -27.54 33.41 3.02
CA ASP A 276 -27.76 34.58 3.85
C ASP A 276 -27.80 35.80 2.91
N GLU A 277 -29.00 36.35 2.69
CA GLU A 277 -29.15 37.68 2.12
C GLU A 277 -28.75 38.69 3.22
N GLY A 278 -27.51 39.14 3.15
CA GLY A 278 -26.94 40.13 4.06
C GLY A 278 -25.91 40.98 3.36
N ASP A 279 -26.40 41.87 2.50
CA ASP A 279 -26.02 43.29 2.34
C ASP A 279 -26.32 43.69 0.90
N ASP A 280 -27.40 44.44 0.71
CA ASP A 280 -27.44 45.51 -0.28
C ASP A 280 -28.48 46.55 0.18
N ASP A 281 -28.00 47.79 0.25
CA ASP A 281 -28.73 49.05 0.23
C ASP A 281 -29.55 49.48 1.46
N LYS A 282 -28.86 50.22 2.36
CA LYS A 282 -29.41 51.47 2.90
C LYS A 282 -28.43 52.62 2.65
N GLU A 283 -28.99 53.63 1.99
CA GLU A 283 -28.47 54.96 1.63
C GLU A 283 -27.52 55.63 2.64
#